data_AF-A0AAJ2PCP2-F1
#
_entry.id   AF-A0AAJ2PCP2-F1
#
_cell.length_a   1.000
_cell.length_b   1.000
_cell.length_c   1.000
_cell.angle_alpha   90.00
_cell.angle_beta   90.00
_cell.angle_gamma   90.00
#
_symmetry.space_group_name_H-M   'P 1'
#
loop_
_entity.id
_entity.type
_entity.pdbx_description
1 polymer ?
#
loop_
_entity_poly.entity_id
_entity_poly.type
_entity_poly.pdbx_seq_one_letter_code
_entity_poly.pdbx_strand_id
1 'polypeptide(L)'
;MNQTNKPQHPQTPTECPHCNSTSTEKHGKRKLKSGEKVQIYFCKNCGKFFTEKRIKSKHYDKRIILKAVSLYNLGYPAKEVIKRISISYKTKLPEQTLRKWLKDLKEICTFLKIRKQALKIDKNMIISKKLNHGQVYNFLLHKPKLEIRKDELPKEKFESLREYLDFVQSEDFPHHIFTIEDEELNKRASSIKAKLLDIEKLRKQNLANKLTELALMLVKKNKERHQVVQNFMITNDSVTVACEVPVYLTKDDIKYFKDKNFVFDFENYRTPITGHIDILQIRNGLVHILDYKPCAEKVNAVNQLTVYALALASRTKLAVKDFKCAWFDEKSYFEFYPLHAVYQKP
;
A
#
# COMPACT_ATOMS: atom_id res chain seq x y z
N MET A 1 44.02 8.30 53.43
CA MET A 1 43.65 8.82 52.09
C MET A 1 42.28 8.28 51.73
N ASN A 2 41.23 9.09 51.82
CA ASN A 2 39.93 8.81 51.21
C ASN A 2 39.23 10.16 50.99
N GLN A 3 39.28 10.64 49.75
CA GLN A 3 38.60 11.85 49.33
C GLN A 3 37.10 11.58 49.20
N THR A 4 36.31 12.38 49.89
CA THR A 4 34.85 12.40 49.83
C THR A 4 34.40 13.11 48.54
N ASN A 5 33.91 12.34 47.57
CA ASN A 5 33.26 12.90 46.39
C ASN A 5 31.86 13.44 46.77
N LYS A 6 31.71 14.76 46.81
CA LYS A 6 30.40 15.44 46.88
C LYS A 6 29.60 15.19 45.59
N PRO A 7 28.27 15.01 45.66
CA PRO A 7 27.43 14.89 44.46
C PRO A 7 27.40 16.22 43.70
N GLN A 8 27.82 16.19 42.44
CA GLN A 8 27.77 17.32 41.52
C GLN A 8 26.31 17.70 41.20
N HIS A 9 25.99 18.99 41.30
CA HIS A 9 24.70 19.55 40.89
C HIS A 9 24.43 19.30 39.39
N PRO A 10 23.17 19.05 38.98
CA PRO A 10 22.83 18.85 37.58
C PRO A 10 23.08 20.12 36.77
N GLN A 11 23.85 19.98 35.69
CA GLN A 11 24.21 21.04 34.75
C GLN A 11 22.97 21.66 34.10
N THR A 12 22.94 23.00 34.04
CA THR A 12 21.95 23.83 33.34
C THR A 12 21.79 23.43 31.87
N PRO A 13 20.56 23.35 31.29
CA PRO A 13 20.41 23.26 29.85
C PRO A 13 20.89 24.57 29.23
N THR A 14 21.93 24.48 28.42
CA THR A 14 22.59 25.64 27.81
C THR A 14 21.85 26.18 26.59
N GLU A 15 20.85 25.47 26.05
CA GLU A 15 20.22 25.82 24.75
C GLU A 15 18.70 25.56 24.70
N CYS A 16 17.99 26.46 24.02
CA CYS A 16 16.56 26.31 23.76
C CYS A 16 16.29 25.18 22.74
N PRO A 17 15.44 24.18 23.03
CA PRO A 17 15.16 23.07 22.13
C PRO A 17 14.35 23.44 20.87
N HIS A 18 13.90 24.69 20.76
CA HIS A 18 13.09 25.17 19.63
C HIS A 18 13.86 26.03 18.63
N CYS A 19 14.95 26.67 19.04
CA CYS A 19 15.73 27.58 18.20
C CYS A 19 17.24 27.53 18.45
N ASN A 20 17.71 26.64 19.34
CA ASN A 20 19.10 26.46 19.76
C ASN A 20 19.78 27.72 20.32
N SER A 21 19.02 28.77 20.61
CA SER A 21 19.55 29.97 21.27
C SER A 21 19.96 29.65 22.70
N THR A 22 21.13 30.16 23.10
CA THR A 22 21.62 30.15 24.49
C THR A 22 20.97 31.23 25.36
N SER A 23 20.24 32.17 24.73
CA SER A 23 19.53 33.26 25.41
C SER A 23 18.24 32.73 26.07
N THR A 24 18.41 32.08 27.22
CA THR A 24 17.35 31.43 27.99
C THR A 24 17.40 31.85 29.45
N GLU A 25 16.23 32.01 30.08
CA GLU A 25 16.11 32.38 31.49
C GLU A 25 15.19 31.43 32.25
N LYS A 26 15.43 31.24 33.54
CA LYS A 26 14.58 30.42 34.40
C LYS A 26 13.24 31.13 34.64
N HIS A 27 12.14 30.44 34.38
CA HIS A 27 10.80 30.98 34.47
C HIS A 27 9.88 30.09 35.33
N GLY A 28 10.08 30.12 36.65
CA GLY A 28 9.25 29.37 37.61
C GLY A 28 9.39 27.83 37.51
N LYS A 29 8.54 27.11 38.25
CA LYS A 29 8.53 25.64 38.31
C LYS A 29 7.12 25.13 38.07
N ARG A 30 6.99 23.99 37.36
CA ARG A 30 5.69 23.28 37.26
C ARG A 30 5.74 21.93 37.96
N LYS A 31 4.62 21.54 38.56
CA LYS A 31 4.40 20.19 39.09
C LYS A 31 3.90 19.27 37.97
N LEU A 32 4.61 18.18 37.70
CA LEU A 32 4.19 17.13 36.78
C LEU A 32 3.12 16.23 37.42
N LYS A 33 2.40 15.47 36.60
CA LYS A 33 1.43 14.46 37.07
C LYS A 33 2.07 13.37 37.97
N SER A 34 3.38 13.17 37.88
CA SER A 34 4.15 12.29 38.76
C SER A 34 4.41 12.88 40.15
N GLY A 35 3.99 14.13 40.41
CA GLY A 35 4.29 14.86 41.65
C GLY A 35 5.62 15.62 41.62
N GLU A 36 6.49 15.34 40.66
CA GLU A 36 7.80 15.98 40.51
C GLU A 36 7.69 17.46 40.10
N LYS A 37 8.48 18.34 40.71
CA LYS A 37 8.60 19.75 40.28
C LYS A 37 9.75 19.89 39.27
N VAL A 38 9.47 20.37 38.06
CA VAL A 38 10.48 20.63 37.02
C VAL A 38 10.60 22.13 36.73
N GLN A 39 11.84 22.56 36.47
CA GLN A 39 12.17 23.94 36.12
C GLN A 39 11.65 24.27 34.70
N ILE A 40 10.92 25.38 34.58
CA ILE A 40 10.56 25.97 33.28
C ILE A 40 11.60 27.03 32.92
N TYR A 41 11.88 27.13 31.63
CA TYR A 41 12.77 28.09 30.99
C TYR A 41 12.01 28.87 29.93
N PHE A 42 12.29 30.16 29.79
CA PHE A 42 11.80 31.03 28.72
C PHE A 42 12.96 31.37 27.78
N CYS A 43 12.75 31.29 26.47
CA CYS A 43 13.75 31.70 25.49
C CYS A 43 13.48 33.12 25.01
N LYS A 44 14.43 34.03 25.20
CA LYS A 44 14.30 35.44 24.77
C LYS A 44 14.32 35.61 23.26
N ASN A 45 14.89 34.66 22.52
CA ASN A 45 14.99 34.72 21.06
C ASN A 45 13.68 34.31 20.37
N CYS A 46 13.07 33.18 20.77
CA CYS A 46 11.86 32.65 20.11
C CYS A 46 10.56 32.82 20.91
N GLY A 47 10.63 33.39 22.12
CA GLY A 47 9.48 33.63 22.99
C GLY A 47 8.80 32.37 23.54
N LYS A 48 9.42 31.19 23.40
CA LYS A 48 8.81 29.91 23.84
C LYS A 48 9.31 29.46 25.21
N PHE A 49 8.42 28.78 25.93
CA PHE A 49 8.72 28.11 27.20
C PHE A 49 9.11 26.65 26.99
N PHE A 50 10.08 26.13 27.75
CA PHE A 50 10.51 24.73 27.74
C PHE A 50 10.94 24.25 29.14
N THR A 51 11.24 22.96 29.33
CA THR A 51 11.69 22.41 30.63
C THR A 51 12.97 21.59 30.51
N GLU A 52 13.78 21.57 31.58
CA GLU A 52 15.03 20.79 31.74
C GLU A 52 14.85 19.31 31.40
N LYS A 53 13.85 18.69 32.01
CA LYS A 53 13.38 17.38 31.58
C LYS A 53 12.59 17.61 30.30
N ARG A 54 13.06 17.06 29.17
CA ARG A 54 12.16 16.70 28.08
C ARG A 54 11.05 15.87 28.74
N ILE A 55 9.84 16.42 28.89
CA ILE A 55 8.68 15.53 29.03
C ILE A 55 8.84 14.62 27.84
N LYS A 56 9.12 13.34 28.07
CA LYS A 56 9.02 12.32 27.03
C LYS A 56 7.58 12.42 26.59
N SER A 57 7.31 13.23 25.58
CA SER A 57 6.06 13.17 24.87
C SER A 57 5.98 11.71 24.45
N LYS A 58 5.00 11.00 24.99
CA LYS A 58 4.75 9.59 24.66
C LYS A 58 4.19 9.56 23.23
N HIS A 59 4.98 10.02 22.27
CA HIS A 59 4.73 9.78 20.87
C HIS A 59 5.08 8.31 20.67
N TYR A 60 4.05 7.50 20.48
CA TYR A 60 4.26 6.14 20.01
C TYR A 60 4.96 6.22 18.65
N ASP A 61 5.91 5.32 18.44
CA ASP A 61 6.52 5.13 17.13
C ASP A 61 5.40 4.96 16.09
N LYS A 62 5.51 5.65 14.94
CA LYS A 62 4.53 5.57 13.86
C LYS A 62 4.26 4.12 13.42
N ARG A 63 5.27 3.24 13.52
CA ARG A 63 5.13 1.80 13.26
C ARG A 63 4.15 1.12 14.20
N ILE A 64 4.12 1.51 15.47
CA ILE A 64 3.16 0.99 16.46
C ILE A 64 1.74 1.42 16.09
N ILE A 65 1.57 2.70 15.74
CA ILE A 65 0.28 3.28 15.34
C ILE A 65 -0.27 2.52 14.12
N LEU A 66 0.53 2.43 13.06
CA LEU A 66 0.14 1.81 11.81
C LEU A 66 -0.10 0.30 11.96
N LYS A 67 0.71 -0.40 12.76
CA LYS A 67 0.48 -1.81 13.04
C LYS A 67 -0.82 -2.03 13.82
N ALA A 68 -1.15 -1.15 14.77
CA ALA A 68 -2.39 -1.23 15.54
C ALA A 68 -3.62 -1.02 14.65
N VAL A 69 -3.60 -0.01 13.77
CA VAL A 69 -4.68 0.25 12.81
C VAL A 69 -4.84 -0.92 11.84
N SER A 70 -3.75 -1.44 11.27
CA SER A 70 -3.79 -2.61 10.39
C SER A 70 -4.34 -3.85 11.10
N LEU A 71 -3.93 -4.14 12.35
CA LEU A 71 -4.50 -5.24 13.12
C LEU A 71 -6.01 -5.06 13.35
N TYR A 72 -6.45 -3.84 13.68
CA TYR A 72 -7.88 -3.58 13.82
C TYR A 72 -8.62 -3.84 12.49
N ASN A 73 -8.07 -3.39 11.37
CA ASN A 73 -8.61 -3.59 10.03
C ASN A 73 -8.57 -5.05 9.55
N LEU A 74 -7.67 -5.89 10.08
CA LEU A 74 -7.69 -7.35 9.87
C LEU A 74 -8.80 -8.08 10.65
N GLY A 75 -9.71 -7.34 11.28
CA GLY A 75 -10.89 -7.90 11.97
C GLY A 75 -10.73 -8.08 13.47
N TYR A 76 -9.53 -7.91 14.03
CA TYR A 76 -9.32 -8.05 15.48
C TYR A 76 -10.09 -7.00 16.28
N PRO A 77 -10.76 -7.38 17.38
CA PRO A 77 -11.41 -6.42 18.28
C PRO A 77 -10.37 -5.56 19.01
N ALA A 78 -10.76 -4.36 19.43
CA ALA A 78 -9.85 -3.38 20.06
C ALA A 78 -9.04 -3.96 21.24
N LYS A 79 -9.68 -4.78 22.09
CA LYS A 79 -9.02 -5.46 23.22
C LYS A 79 -7.86 -6.36 22.77
N GLU A 80 -8.06 -7.11 21.68
CA GLU A 80 -7.04 -8.01 21.13
C GLU A 80 -5.91 -7.24 20.44
N VAL A 81 -6.25 -6.14 19.74
CA VAL A 81 -5.24 -5.24 19.16
C VAL A 81 -4.33 -4.67 20.25
N ILE A 82 -4.92 -4.18 21.34
CA ILE A 82 -4.16 -3.64 22.50
C ILE A 82 -3.24 -4.71 23.08
N LYS A 83 -3.77 -5.92 23.33
CA LYS A 83 -3.00 -7.04 23.86
C LYS A 83 -1.80 -7.37 22.97
N ARG A 84 -2.02 -7.54 21.66
CA ARG A 84 -0.96 -7.86 20.70
C ARG A 84 0.11 -6.79 20.63
N ILE A 85 -0.29 -5.52 20.52
CA ILE A 85 0.66 -4.40 20.49
C ILE A 85 1.47 -4.32 21.78
N SER A 86 0.83 -4.50 22.93
CA SER A 86 1.51 -4.45 24.22
C SER A 86 2.55 -5.56 24.38
N ILE A 87 2.27 -6.77 23.89
CA ILE A 87 3.23 -7.87 23.88
C ILE A 87 4.36 -7.59 22.89
N SER A 88 4.05 -7.30 21.62
CA SER A 88 5.06 -7.18 20.56
C SER A 88 6.00 -5.99 20.74
N TYR A 89 5.53 -4.89 21.34
CA TYR A 89 6.30 -3.65 21.49
C TYR A 89 6.64 -3.31 22.94
N LYS A 90 6.35 -4.21 23.90
CA LYS A 90 6.61 -4.02 25.34
C LYS A 90 6.14 -2.66 25.85
N THR A 91 4.97 -2.20 25.40
CA THR A 91 4.42 -0.87 25.70
C THR A 91 2.95 -0.94 26.08
N LYS A 92 2.52 -0.17 27.09
CA LYS A 92 1.10 -0.11 27.45
C LYS A 92 0.36 0.74 26.42
N LEU A 93 -0.64 0.19 25.75
CA LEU A 93 -1.50 0.91 24.81
C LEU A 93 -2.89 1.15 25.44
N PRO A 94 -3.25 2.37 25.84
CA PRO A 94 -4.60 2.68 26.30
C PRO A 94 -5.63 2.56 25.16
N GLU A 95 -6.83 2.09 25.48
CA GLU A 95 -7.92 1.96 24.49
C GLU A 95 -8.30 3.29 23.85
N GLN A 96 -8.34 4.37 24.64
CA GLN A 96 -8.65 5.71 24.13
C GLN A 96 -7.61 6.20 23.12
N THR A 97 -6.34 5.79 23.27
CA THR A 97 -5.27 6.09 22.33
C THR A 97 -5.51 5.37 20.99
N LEU A 98 -5.85 4.07 21.03
CA LEU A 98 -6.21 3.33 19.83
C LEU A 98 -7.43 3.95 19.13
N ARG A 99 -8.50 4.28 19.88
CA ARG A 99 -9.69 4.94 19.33
C ARG A 99 -9.35 6.26 18.64
N LYS A 100 -8.45 7.06 19.24
CA LYS A 100 -7.95 8.29 18.62
C LYS A 100 -7.24 8.01 17.30
N TRP A 101 -6.31 7.05 17.24
CA TRP A 101 -5.62 6.71 15.99
C TRP A 101 -6.56 6.23 14.89
N LEU A 102 -7.56 5.40 15.25
CA LEU A 102 -8.58 4.95 14.31
C LEU A 102 -9.39 6.13 13.77
N LYS A 103 -9.71 7.13 14.60
CA LYS A 103 -10.39 8.36 14.17
C LYS A 103 -9.49 9.18 13.24
N ASP A 104 -8.25 9.43 13.64
CA ASP A 104 -7.30 10.30 12.93
C ASP A 104 -6.93 9.74 11.54
N LEU A 105 -6.85 8.41 11.41
CA LEU A 105 -6.49 7.74 10.16
C LEU A 105 -7.69 7.27 9.32
N LYS A 106 -8.94 7.51 9.75
CA LYS A 106 -10.16 7.02 9.07
C LYS A 106 -10.29 7.46 7.61
N GLU A 107 -9.81 8.67 7.30
CA GLU A 107 -9.89 9.24 5.95
C GLU A 107 -8.82 8.71 5.01
N ILE A 108 -7.71 8.19 5.53
CA ILE A 108 -6.63 7.59 4.74
C ILE A 108 -6.80 6.07 4.68
N CYS A 109 -6.92 5.42 5.83
CA CYS A 109 -7.19 3.99 5.97
C CYS A 109 -8.70 3.72 5.84
N THR A 110 -9.22 3.92 4.63
CA THR A 110 -10.66 3.96 4.32
C THR A 110 -11.40 2.65 4.63
N PHE A 111 -10.70 1.52 4.80
CA PHE A 111 -11.33 0.28 5.26
C PHE A 111 -12.08 0.45 6.59
N LEU A 112 -11.63 1.37 7.45
CA LEU A 112 -12.32 1.72 8.70
C LEU A 112 -13.78 2.13 8.50
N LYS A 113 -14.12 2.69 7.32
CA LYS A 113 -15.48 3.10 6.96
C LYS A 113 -16.39 1.90 6.66
N ILE A 114 -15.84 0.83 6.10
CA ILE A 114 -16.59 -0.37 5.68
C ILE A 114 -16.40 -1.58 6.60
N ARG A 115 -15.49 -1.49 7.58
CA ARG A 115 -15.12 -2.61 8.47
C ARG A 115 -16.31 -3.31 9.13
N LYS A 116 -17.33 -2.57 9.56
CA LYS A 116 -18.53 -3.14 10.21
C LYS A 116 -19.30 -4.05 9.24
N GLN A 117 -19.42 -3.64 7.98
CA GLN A 117 -20.05 -4.45 6.93
C GLN A 117 -19.16 -5.64 6.59
N ALA A 118 -17.85 -5.43 6.44
CA ALA A 118 -16.90 -6.50 6.11
C ALA A 118 -16.91 -7.65 7.13
N LEU A 119 -16.97 -7.32 8.43
CA LEU A 119 -17.04 -8.32 9.51
C LEU A 119 -18.31 -9.17 9.52
N LYS A 120 -19.39 -8.72 8.88
CA LYS A 120 -20.62 -9.50 8.72
C LYS A 120 -20.50 -10.52 7.58
N ILE A 121 -19.63 -10.26 6.62
CA ILE A 121 -19.41 -11.12 5.45
C ILE A 121 -18.46 -12.25 5.83
N ASP A 122 -17.24 -11.90 6.26
CA ASP A 122 -16.24 -12.87 6.68
C ASP A 122 -15.27 -12.25 7.68
N LYS A 123 -14.90 -13.02 8.71
CA LYS A 123 -13.86 -12.65 9.69
C LYS A 123 -12.46 -13.01 9.18
N ASN A 124 -12.34 -14.01 8.32
CA ASN A 124 -11.10 -14.40 7.63
C ASN A 124 -10.96 -13.60 6.33
N MET A 125 -10.78 -12.30 6.49
CA MET A 125 -11.01 -11.34 5.42
C MET A 125 -10.09 -11.49 4.19
N ILE A 126 -8.85 -11.95 4.39
CA ILE A 126 -7.82 -12.03 3.35
C ILE A 126 -7.35 -13.47 3.19
N ILE A 127 -7.53 -14.01 1.99
CA ILE A 127 -6.95 -15.29 1.58
C ILE A 127 -5.55 -15.03 1.02
N SER A 128 -4.61 -15.93 1.32
CA SER A 128 -3.22 -15.86 0.87
C SER A 128 -2.85 -17.18 0.21
N LYS A 129 -2.40 -17.13 -1.05
CA LYS A 129 -1.86 -18.30 -1.78
C LYS A 129 -0.45 -17.98 -2.28
N LYS A 130 0.52 -18.82 -1.90
CA LYS A 130 1.88 -18.73 -2.44
C LYS A 130 1.92 -19.32 -3.84
N LEU A 131 2.51 -18.61 -4.78
CA LEU A 131 2.64 -19.01 -6.18
C LEU A 131 4.12 -19.14 -6.52
N ASN A 132 4.56 -20.34 -6.91
CA ASN A 132 5.93 -20.60 -7.32
C ASN A 132 6.05 -20.37 -8.84
N HIS A 133 6.24 -19.13 -9.24
CA HIS A 133 6.19 -18.68 -10.64
C HIS A 133 7.54 -18.08 -11.05
N GLY A 134 8.59 -18.91 -10.98
CA GLY A 134 10.01 -18.51 -11.12
C GLY A 134 10.58 -17.82 -9.88
N GLN A 135 9.75 -17.04 -9.19
CA GLN A 135 9.96 -16.62 -7.81
C GLN A 135 8.68 -16.83 -7.01
N VAL A 136 8.77 -16.72 -5.68
CA VAL A 136 7.59 -16.86 -4.81
C VAL A 136 6.82 -15.54 -4.79
N TYR A 137 5.64 -15.53 -5.39
CA TYR A 137 4.65 -14.47 -5.24
C TYR A 137 3.63 -14.87 -4.18
N ASN A 138 3.03 -13.88 -3.52
CA ASN A 138 2.00 -14.13 -2.52
C ASN A 138 0.71 -13.45 -2.96
N PHE A 139 -0.11 -14.19 -3.70
CA PHE A 139 -1.43 -13.74 -4.10
C PHE A 139 -2.30 -13.50 -2.87
N LEU A 140 -2.91 -12.33 -2.81
CA LEU A 140 -3.80 -11.93 -1.73
C LEU A 140 -5.17 -11.56 -2.30
N LEU A 141 -6.24 -12.07 -1.70
CA LEU A 141 -7.61 -11.73 -2.06
C LEU A 141 -8.41 -11.34 -0.82
N HIS A 142 -8.96 -10.12 -0.81
CA HIS A 142 -9.80 -9.64 0.28
C HIS A 142 -11.29 -9.88 0.00
N LYS A 143 -11.81 -11.03 0.44
CA LYS A 143 -13.17 -11.50 0.16
C LYS A 143 -14.28 -10.49 0.52
N PRO A 144 -14.31 -9.89 1.73
CA PRO A 144 -15.34 -8.89 2.04
C PRO A 144 -15.28 -7.62 1.19
N LYS A 145 -14.09 -7.16 0.77
CA LYS A 145 -13.97 -5.96 -0.08
C LYS A 145 -14.49 -6.26 -1.47
N LEU A 146 -14.16 -7.43 -2.02
CA LEU A 146 -14.69 -7.87 -3.31
C LEU A 146 -16.22 -7.87 -3.30
N GLU A 147 -16.85 -8.48 -2.28
CA GLU A 147 -18.31 -8.53 -2.16
C GLU A 147 -18.95 -7.15 -1.93
N ILE A 148 -18.33 -6.27 -1.14
CA ILE A 148 -18.83 -4.90 -0.92
C ILE A 148 -18.78 -4.07 -2.21
N ARG A 149 -17.85 -4.38 -3.12
CA ARG A 149 -17.64 -3.64 -4.37
C ARG A 149 -18.38 -4.24 -5.58
N LYS A 150 -19.22 -5.25 -5.38
CA LYS A 150 -19.92 -5.92 -6.49
C LYS A 150 -20.75 -4.97 -7.36
N ASP A 151 -21.37 -3.98 -6.74
CA ASP A 151 -22.25 -3.02 -7.43
C ASP A 151 -21.48 -1.87 -8.10
N GLU A 152 -20.15 -1.83 -7.97
CA GLU A 152 -19.30 -0.88 -8.72
C GLU A 152 -19.13 -1.29 -10.19
N LEU A 153 -19.52 -2.51 -10.57
CA LEU A 153 -19.44 -3.02 -11.93
C LEU A 153 -20.80 -3.62 -12.33
N PRO A 154 -21.14 -3.65 -13.63
CA PRO A 154 -22.24 -4.46 -14.11
C PRO A 154 -22.09 -5.91 -13.65
N LYS A 155 -23.19 -6.53 -13.20
CA LYS A 155 -23.20 -7.87 -12.58
C LYS A 155 -22.38 -8.90 -13.34
N GLU A 156 -22.59 -9.03 -14.65
CA GLU A 156 -21.86 -9.99 -15.49
C GLU A 156 -20.34 -9.78 -15.46
N LYS A 157 -19.89 -8.52 -15.55
CA LYS A 157 -18.46 -8.18 -15.49
C LYS A 157 -17.88 -8.46 -14.12
N PHE A 158 -18.62 -8.16 -13.05
CA PHE A 158 -18.18 -8.47 -11.70
C PHE A 158 -18.01 -9.98 -11.49
N GLU A 159 -19.00 -10.77 -11.91
CA GLU A 159 -18.93 -12.24 -11.77
C GLU A 159 -17.75 -12.82 -12.56
N SER A 160 -17.52 -12.40 -13.82
CA SER A 160 -16.37 -12.90 -14.58
C SER A 160 -15.02 -12.52 -13.95
N LEU A 161 -14.90 -11.34 -13.34
CA LEU A 161 -13.69 -10.98 -12.59
C LEU A 161 -13.55 -11.83 -11.32
N ARG A 162 -14.64 -12.01 -10.56
CA ARG A 162 -14.67 -12.83 -9.34
C ARG A 162 -14.29 -14.27 -9.63
N GLU A 163 -14.88 -14.87 -10.67
CA GLU A 163 -14.59 -16.23 -11.12
C GLU A 163 -13.11 -16.41 -11.43
N TYR A 164 -12.47 -15.45 -12.11
CA TYR A 164 -11.04 -15.53 -12.36
C TYR A 164 -10.19 -15.45 -11.08
N LEU A 165 -10.52 -14.53 -10.16
CA LEU A 165 -9.81 -14.43 -8.88
C LEU A 165 -9.96 -15.70 -8.03
N ASP A 166 -11.11 -16.37 -8.13
CA ASP A 166 -11.36 -17.67 -7.50
C ASP A 166 -10.63 -18.81 -8.21
N PHE A 167 -10.57 -18.78 -9.54
CA PHE A 167 -9.78 -19.71 -10.35
C PHE A 167 -8.29 -19.67 -10.02
N VAL A 168 -7.70 -18.49 -9.75
CA VAL A 168 -6.30 -18.37 -9.28
C VAL A 168 -6.05 -19.19 -8.01
N GLN A 169 -7.07 -19.36 -7.17
CA GLN A 169 -6.95 -20.13 -5.92
C GLN A 169 -7.14 -21.64 -6.14
N SER A 170 -7.70 -22.05 -7.28
CA SER A 170 -7.92 -23.47 -7.61
C SER A 170 -6.61 -24.20 -7.93
N GLU A 171 -6.66 -25.53 -7.85
CA GLU A 171 -5.56 -26.41 -8.28
C GLU A 171 -5.43 -26.48 -9.81
N ASP A 172 -6.51 -26.14 -10.53
CA ASP A 172 -6.57 -26.14 -12.00
C ASP A 172 -5.90 -24.90 -12.62
N PHE A 173 -5.44 -23.94 -11.80
CA PHE A 173 -4.73 -22.78 -12.31
C PHE A 173 -3.44 -23.21 -13.02
N PRO A 174 -3.16 -22.75 -14.25
CA PRO A 174 -2.06 -23.28 -15.06
C PRO A 174 -0.70 -22.72 -14.59
N HIS A 175 -0.21 -23.13 -13.42
CA HIS A 175 1.03 -22.61 -12.84
C HIS A 175 2.26 -22.83 -13.74
N HIS A 176 2.25 -23.89 -14.56
CA HIS A 176 3.35 -24.27 -15.45
C HIS A 176 3.72 -23.20 -16.50
N ILE A 177 2.77 -22.34 -16.90
CA ILE A 177 3.05 -21.28 -17.88
C ILE A 177 3.95 -20.17 -17.32
N PHE A 178 4.09 -20.10 -16.00
CA PHE A 178 4.91 -19.10 -15.30
C PHE A 178 6.29 -19.64 -14.91
N THR A 179 6.60 -20.90 -15.22
CA THR A 179 7.84 -21.59 -14.82
C THR A 179 8.59 -22.14 -16.04
N ILE A 180 8.42 -21.53 -17.20
CA ILE A 180 9.11 -21.95 -18.43
C ILE A 180 10.61 -21.64 -18.25
N GLU A 181 11.44 -22.67 -18.35
CA GLU A 181 12.90 -22.58 -18.17
C GLU A 181 13.60 -21.97 -19.39
N ASP A 182 13.04 -22.14 -20.58
CA ASP A 182 13.56 -21.55 -21.81
C ASP A 182 13.48 -20.01 -21.73
N GLU A 183 14.64 -19.36 -21.59
CA GLU A 183 14.78 -17.90 -21.48
C GLU A 183 14.28 -17.15 -22.74
N GLU A 184 14.26 -17.81 -23.90
CA GLU A 184 13.69 -17.26 -25.12
C GLU A 184 12.15 -17.24 -25.07
N LEU A 185 11.53 -18.21 -24.37
CA LEU A 185 10.08 -18.32 -24.18
C LEU A 185 9.56 -17.58 -22.94
N ASN A 186 10.38 -17.42 -21.89
CA ASN A 186 9.98 -16.80 -20.64
C ASN A 186 9.96 -15.26 -20.74
N LYS A 187 8.88 -14.71 -21.32
CA LYS A 187 8.70 -13.26 -21.44
C LYS A 187 7.80 -12.73 -20.32
N ARG A 188 8.41 -12.02 -19.37
CA ARG A 188 7.69 -11.25 -18.36
C ARG A 188 7.13 -9.96 -18.95
N ALA A 189 5.91 -9.57 -18.58
CA ALA A 189 5.31 -8.30 -18.96
C ALA A 189 6.20 -7.09 -18.63
N SER A 190 6.98 -7.18 -17.54
CA SER A 190 7.91 -6.13 -17.13
C SER A 190 9.14 -5.98 -18.03
N SER A 191 9.49 -6.97 -18.86
CA SER A 191 10.62 -6.90 -19.79
C SER A 191 10.22 -6.49 -21.21
N ILE A 192 8.92 -6.36 -21.48
CA ILE A 192 8.40 -6.02 -22.80
C ILE A 192 8.64 -4.54 -23.12
N LYS A 193 9.17 -4.29 -24.32
CA LYS A 193 9.44 -2.97 -24.89
C LYS A 193 8.67 -2.80 -26.19
N ALA A 194 7.36 -2.97 -26.10
CA ALA A 194 6.48 -2.82 -27.25
C ALA A 194 6.33 -1.36 -27.67
N LYS A 195 6.06 -1.17 -28.96
CA LYS A 195 5.60 0.10 -29.52
C LYS A 195 4.09 0.21 -29.32
N LEU A 196 3.70 1.16 -28.49
CA LEU A 196 2.30 1.52 -28.23
C LEU A 196 1.96 2.86 -28.87
N LEU A 197 0.67 3.14 -28.95
CA LEU A 197 0.17 4.45 -29.35
C LEU A 197 0.52 5.51 -28.30
N ASP A 198 0.66 6.75 -28.74
CA ASP A 198 0.82 7.88 -27.84
C ASP A 198 -0.45 8.08 -27.01
N ILE A 199 -0.27 8.23 -25.71
CA ILE A 199 -1.35 8.39 -24.74
C ILE A 199 -1.15 9.60 -23.87
N GLU A 200 -2.27 10.21 -23.49
CA GLU A 200 -2.30 11.16 -22.40
C GLU A 200 -2.13 10.45 -21.06
N LYS A 201 -1.14 10.91 -20.28
CA LYS A 201 -0.87 10.43 -18.93
C LYS A 201 -1.34 11.50 -17.95
N LEU A 202 -2.35 11.20 -17.16
CA LEU A 202 -2.87 12.13 -16.16
C LEU A 202 -2.06 12.02 -14.87
N ARG A 203 -1.40 13.11 -14.48
CA ARG A 203 -0.74 13.22 -13.17
C ARG A 203 -1.73 13.69 -12.12
N LYS A 204 -1.81 12.99 -10.98
CA LYS A 204 -2.71 13.32 -9.86
C LYS A 204 -2.04 13.10 -8.51
N GLN A 205 -2.73 13.52 -7.46
CA GLN A 205 -2.48 13.11 -6.08
C GLN A 205 -3.76 12.48 -5.53
N ASN A 206 -3.65 11.31 -4.91
CA ASN A 206 -4.80 10.61 -4.35
C ASN A 206 -4.43 9.79 -3.11
N LEU A 207 -5.37 8.98 -2.63
CA LEU A 207 -5.17 8.13 -1.45
C LEU A 207 -4.05 7.10 -1.62
N ALA A 208 -3.75 6.63 -2.84
CA ALA A 208 -2.66 5.68 -3.06
C ALA A 208 -1.31 6.28 -2.66
N ASN A 209 -1.08 7.57 -2.91
CA ASN A 209 0.14 8.27 -2.46
C ASN A 209 0.23 8.29 -0.93
N LYS A 210 -0.84 8.71 -0.24
CA LYS A 210 -0.89 8.77 1.23
C LYS A 210 -0.76 7.40 1.88
N LEU A 211 -1.42 6.37 1.33
CA LEU A 211 -1.31 4.99 1.80
C LEU A 211 0.11 4.46 1.63
N THR A 212 0.77 4.79 0.52
CA THR A 212 2.17 4.45 0.28
C THR A 212 3.09 5.13 1.28
N GLU A 213 2.90 6.43 1.51
CA GLU A 213 3.67 7.19 2.50
C GLU A 213 3.61 6.51 3.89
N LEU A 214 2.42 6.12 4.33
CA LEU A 214 2.25 5.39 5.59
C LEU A 214 2.89 4.00 5.54
N ALA A 215 2.65 3.23 4.47
CA ALA A 215 3.20 1.90 4.31
C ALA A 215 4.74 1.90 4.38
N LEU A 216 5.39 2.87 3.75
CA LEU A 216 6.84 2.98 3.73
C LEU A 216 7.47 3.21 5.11
N MET A 217 6.72 3.74 6.07
CA MET A 217 7.19 3.85 7.47
C MET A 217 7.38 2.47 8.14
N LEU A 218 6.72 1.43 7.62
CA LEU A 218 6.83 0.05 8.10
C LEU A 218 7.98 -0.72 7.45
N VAL A 219 8.58 -0.19 6.39
CA VAL A 219 9.69 -0.84 5.66
C VAL A 219 10.93 -0.88 6.55
N LYS A 220 11.59 -2.05 6.60
CA LYS A 220 12.90 -2.21 7.23
C LYS A 220 14.01 -2.28 6.19
N LYS A 221 13.76 -2.95 5.06
CA LYS A 221 14.72 -3.11 3.95
C LYS A 221 14.13 -2.68 2.62
N ASN A 222 14.93 -2.09 1.73
CA ASN A 222 14.45 -1.61 0.42
C ASN A 222 13.76 -2.70 -0.42
N LYS A 223 14.23 -3.94 -0.36
CA LYS A 223 13.62 -5.08 -1.07
C LYS A 223 12.19 -5.42 -0.60
N GLU A 224 11.79 -4.97 0.58
CA GLU A 224 10.46 -5.25 1.16
C GLU A 224 9.42 -4.20 0.74
N ARG A 225 9.82 -3.12 0.04
CA ARG A 225 8.93 -1.99 -0.27
C ARG A 225 7.65 -2.42 -0.99
N HIS A 226 7.75 -3.22 -2.04
CA HIS A 226 6.58 -3.71 -2.79
C HIS A 226 5.62 -4.47 -1.87
N GLN A 227 6.12 -5.51 -1.21
CA GLN A 227 5.30 -6.35 -0.35
C GLN A 227 4.69 -5.58 0.84
N VAL A 228 5.40 -4.61 1.41
CA VAL A 228 4.86 -3.78 2.50
C VAL A 228 3.75 -2.86 1.98
N VAL A 229 3.91 -2.24 0.80
CA VAL A 229 2.88 -1.38 0.19
C VAL A 229 1.64 -2.19 -0.15
N GLN A 230 1.79 -3.33 -0.82
CA GLN A 230 0.70 -4.24 -1.15
C GLN A 230 -0.05 -4.69 0.10
N ASN A 231 0.66 -5.24 1.10
CA ASN A 231 0.08 -5.68 2.37
C ASN A 231 -0.65 -4.55 3.11
N PHE A 232 -0.11 -3.34 3.06
CA PHE A 232 -0.72 -2.20 3.71
C PHE A 232 -1.99 -1.76 3.00
N MET A 233 -2.01 -1.70 1.67
CA MET A 233 -3.17 -1.31 0.88
C MET A 233 -4.28 -2.36 0.92
N ILE A 234 -3.95 -3.65 0.71
CA ILE A 234 -4.94 -4.75 0.83
C ILE A 234 -5.53 -4.83 2.24
N THR A 235 -4.86 -4.34 3.28
CA THR A 235 -5.42 -4.26 4.63
C THR A 235 -6.26 -2.99 4.82
N ASN A 236 -5.71 -1.81 4.48
CA ASN A 236 -6.25 -0.54 4.97
C ASN A 236 -7.07 0.26 3.96
N ASP A 237 -6.94 -0.04 2.66
CA ASP A 237 -7.71 0.65 1.62
C ASP A 237 -9.04 -0.07 1.35
N SER A 238 -10.14 0.66 1.22
CA SER A 238 -11.48 0.08 1.07
C SER A 238 -11.80 -0.43 -0.34
N VAL A 239 -10.94 -0.15 -1.32
CA VAL A 239 -11.15 -0.49 -2.73
C VAL A 239 -10.10 -1.44 -3.30
N THR A 240 -8.95 -1.62 -2.65
CA THR A 240 -7.99 -2.69 -3.00
C THR A 240 -8.57 -4.05 -2.65
N VAL A 241 -8.87 -4.86 -3.67
CA VAL A 241 -9.50 -6.18 -3.54
C VAL A 241 -8.51 -7.33 -3.66
N ALA A 242 -7.43 -7.16 -4.41
CA ALA A 242 -6.40 -8.19 -4.57
C ALA A 242 -4.99 -7.60 -4.77
N CYS A 243 -3.96 -8.41 -4.47
CA CYS A 243 -2.56 -8.12 -4.75
C CYS A 243 -1.86 -9.34 -5.33
N GLU A 244 -0.78 -9.11 -6.09
CA GLU A 244 0.01 -10.14 -6.78
C GLU A 244 -0.85 -11.07 -7.63
N VAL A 245 -1.77 -10.50 -8.43
CA VAL A 245 -2.70 -11.27 -9.28
C VAL A 245 -1.96 -11.79 -10.49
N PRO A 246 -1.77 -13.11 -10.67
CA PRO A 246 -1.09 -13.65 -11.84
C PRO A 246 -1.96 -13.43 -13.08
N VAL A 247 -1.35 -13.01 -14.18
CA VAL A 247 -1.99 -12.80 -15.48
C VAL A 247 -1.07 -13.24 -16.60
N TYR A 248 -1.65 -13.61 -17.74
CA TYR A 248 -0.89 -14.08 -18.90
C TYR A 248 -1.62 -13.84 -20.22
N LEU A 249 -0.84 -13.74 -21.30
CA LEU A 249 -1.30 -13.69 -22.70
C LEU A 249 -0.70 -14.86 -23.47
N THR A 250 -1.54 -15.57 -24.22
CA THR A 250 -1.13 -16.59 -25.18
C THR A 250 -1.03 -16.01 -26.60
N LYS A 251 -0.54 -16.82 -27.54
CA LYS A 251 -0.51 -16.47 -28.97
C LYS A 251 -1.91 -16.18 -29.51
N ASP A 252 -2.91 -16.97 -29.09
CA ASP A 252 -4.29 -16.81 -29.53
C ASP A 252 -4.92 -15.53 -28.99
N ASP A 253 -4.56 -15.13 -27.76
CA ASP A 253 -4.99 -13.85 -27.19
C ASP A 253 -4.47 -12.67 -28.02
N ILE A 254 -3.17 -12.70 -28.37
CA ILE A 254 -2.53 -11.68 -29.21
C ILE A 254 -3.22 -11.62 -30.58
N LYS A 255 -3.46 -12.77 -31.21
CA LYS A 255 -4.15 -12.86 -32.50
C LYS A 255 -5.56 -12.27 -32.42
N TYR A 256 -6.33 -12.65 -31.40
CA TYR A 256 -7.67 -12.13 -31.18
C TYR A 256 -7.71 -10.59 -31.12
N PHE A 257 -6.81 -9.97 -30.36
CA PHE A 257 -6.76 -8.51 -30.28
C PHE A 257 -6.39 -7.87 -31.63
N LYS A 258 -5.45 -8.45 -32.38
CA LYS A 258 -5.07 -7.96 -33.72
C LYS A 258 -6.24 -8.05 -34.70
N ASP A 259 -6.98 -9.15 -34.70
CA ASP A 259 -8.19 -9.34 -35.52
C ASP A 259 -9.30 -8.34 -35.15
N LYS A 260 -9.24 -7.78 -33.93
CA LYS A 260 -10.11 -6.69 -33.46
C LYS A 260 -9.52 -5.30 -33.72
N ASN A 261 -8.51 -5.15 -34.57
CA ASN A 261 -7.84 -3.89 -34.92
C ASN A 261 -7.05 -3.23 -33.77
N PHE A 262 -6.58 -4.00 -32.79
CA PHE A 262 -5.64 -3.47 -31.80
C PHE A 262 -4.24 -3.32 -32.42
N VAL A 263 -3.57 -2.21 -32.08
CA VAL A 263 -2.28 -1.80 -32.61
C VAL A 263 -1.22 -1.86 -31.50
N PHE A 264 -0.34 -2.86 -31.61
CA PHE A 264 0.86 -3.07 -30.80
C PHE A 264 1.74 -4.08 -31.56
N ASP A 265 2.97 -4.31 -31.10
CA ASP A 265 3.94 -5.24 -31.73
C ASP A 265 4.33 -6.44 -30.84
N PHE A 266 3.40 -6.89 -29.98
CA PHE A 266 3.61 -8.03 -29.09
C PHE A 266 3.84 -9.36 -29.82
N GLU A 267 3.43 -9.49 -31.08
CA GLU A 267 3.63 -10.70 -31.90
C GLU A 267 5.09 -11.09 -32.08
N ASN A 268 6.01 -10.14 -31.91
CA ASN A 268 7.44 -10.37 -31.99
C ASN A 268 7.99 -11.09 -30.76
N TYR A 269 7.20 -11.21 -29.69
CA TYR A 269 7.57 -11.96 -28.49
C TYR A 269 7.00 -13.38 -28.56
N ARG A 270 7.84 -14.36 -28.19
CA ARG A 270 7.33 -15.71 -27.96
C ARG A 270 6.42 -15.70 -26.73
N THR A 271 5.27 -16.34 -26.86
CA THR A 271 4.24 -16.47 -25.81
C THR A 271 4.41 -17.79 -25.05
N PRO A 272 3.98 -17.91 -23.79
CA PRO A 272 3.14 -16.97 -23.05
C PRO A 272 3.90 -15.75 -22.51
N ILE A 273 3.24 -14.59 -22.53
CA ILE A 273 3.69 -13.41 -21.79
C ILE A 273 3.05 -13.46 -20.41
N THR A 274 3.82 -13.42 -19.33
CA THR A 274 3.31 -13.59 -17.96
C THR A 274 3.61 -12.40 -17.06
N GLY A 275 2.86 -12.25 -15.98
CA GLY A 275 3.24 -11.35 -14.89
C GLY A 275 2.26 -11.35 -13.73
N HIS A 276 2.54 -10.50 -12.74
CA HIS A 276 1.75 -10.36 -11.53
C HIS A 276 1.37 -8.89 -11.35
N ILE A 277 0.07 -8.62 -11.24
CA ILE A 277 -0.46 -7.30 -10.96
C ILE A 277 -0.24 -7.02 -9.47
N ASP A 278 0.55 -5.99 -9.17
CA ASP A 278 0.83 -5.56 -7.80
C ASP A 278 -0.44 -5.34 -6.99
N ILE A 279 -1.35 -4.49 -7.49
CA ILE A 279 -2.56 -4.07 -6.79
C ILE A 279 -3.74 -4.01 -7.77
N LEU A 280 -4.83 -4.67 -7.42
CA LEU A 280 -6.11 -4.60 -8.12
C LEU A 280 -7.14 -3.89 -7.25
N GLN A 281 -7.79 -2.86 -7.79
CA GLN A 281 -8.87 -2.14 -7.12
C GLN A 281 -10.16 -2.16 -7.94
N ILE A 282 -11.31 -2.09 -7.27
CA ILE A 282 -12.61 -1.89 -7.92
C ILE A 282 -13.20 -0.59 -7.37
N ARG A 283 -13.40 0.39 -8.24
CA ARG A 283 -13.95 1.71 -7.89
C ARG A 283 -14.38 2.49 -9.13
N ASN A 284 -15.35 3.39 -8.96
CA ASN A 284 -15.76 4.36 -9.98
C ASN A 284 -16.17 3.69 -11.31
N GLY A 285 -16.87 2.56 -11.26
CA GLY A 285 -17.30 1.88 -12.48
C GLY A 285 -16.23 1.03 -13.18
N LEU A 286 -15.00 0.96 -12.65
CA LEU A 286 -13.83 0.40 -13.36
C LEU A 286 -12.99 -0.53 -12.48
N VAL A 287 -12.25 -1.40 -13.16
CA VAL A 287 -11.17 -2.19 -12.57
C VAL A 287 -9.86 -1.42 -12.72
N HIS A 288 -9.23 -1.10 -11.60
CA HIS A 288 -7.98 -0.36 -11.56
C HIS A 288 -6.79 -1.31 -11.37
N ILE A 289 -5.84 -1.27 -12.30
CA ILE A 289 -4.58 -2.02 -12.26
C ILE A 289 -3.48 -1.04 -11.83
N LEU A 290 -2.95 -1.24 -10.63
CA LEU A 290 -1.94 -0.38 -10.03
C LEU A 290 -0.61 -1.12 -9.92
N ASP A 291 0.48 -0.44 -10.26
CA ASP A 291 1.85 -0.94 -10.19
C ASP A 291 2.70 0.03 -9.36
N TYR A 292 3.22 -0.43 -8.23
CA TYR A 292 4.01 0.43 -7.35
C TYR A 292 5.43 0.54 -7.89
N LYS A 293 5.90 1.76 -8.14
CA LYS A 293 7.25 2.01 -8.67
C LYS A 293 7.96 3.03 -7.79
N PRO A 294 9.01 2.65 -7.03
CA PRO A 294 9.84 3.65 -6.35
C PRO A 294 10.35 4.70 -7.33
N CYS A 295 10.24 5.98 -7.00
CA CYS A 295 10.56 7.09 -7.90
C CYS A 295 9.73 7.05 -9.19
N ALA A 296 8.41 6.91 -9.07
CA ALA A 296 7.47 6.70 -10.17
C ALA A 296 7.60 7.74 -11.29
N GLU A 297 8.04 8.96 -10.97
CA GLU A 297 8.29 10.05 -11.93
C GLU A 297 9.41 9.73 -12.94
N LYS A 298 10.34 8.83 -12.59
CA LYS A 298 11.47 8.42 -13.44
C LYS A 298 11.21 7.11 -14.20
N VAL A 299 10.03 6.51 -14.02
CA VAL A 299 9.69 5.20 -14.57
C VAL A 299 8.52 5.35 -15.54
N ASN A 300 8.63 4.72 -16.71
CA ASN A 300 7.51 4.55 -17.62
C ASN A 300 6.99 3.11 -17.54
N ALA A 301 5.88 2.91 -16.84
CA ALA A 301 5.26 1.60 -16.65
C ALA A 301 4.15 1.29 -17.68
N VAL A 302 3.95 2.13 -18.69
CA VAL A 302 2.82 2.04 -19.64
C VAL A 302 2.80 0.68 -20.36
N ASN A 303 3.95 0.19 -20.84
CA ASN A 303 4.05 -1.11 -21.52
C ASN A 303 3.59 -2.25 -20.61
N GLN A 304 4.20 -2.37 -19.42
CA GLN A 304 3.86 -3.41 -18.45
C GLN A 304 2.38 -3.39 -18.06
N LEU A 305 1.86 -2.20 -17.75
CA LEU A 305 0.46 -2.02 -17.34
C LEU A 305 -0.54 -2.28 -18.48
N THR A 306 -0.17 -1.99 -19.73
CA THR A 306 -1.01 -2.29 -20.89
C THR A 306 -1.08 -3.80 -21.12
N VAL A 307 0.05 -4.50 -21.01
CA VAL A 307 0.09 -5.97 -21.07
C VAL A 307 -0.77 -6.59 -19.96
N TYR A 308 -0.69 -6.07 -18.73
CA TYR A 308 -1.55 -6.51 -17.63
C TYR A 308 -3.03 -6.32 -17.93
N ALA A 309 -3.42 -5.18 -18.49
CA ALA A 309 -4.80 -4.92 -18.85
C ALA A 309 -5.31 -5.87 -19.94
N LEU A 310 -4.52 -6.12 -20.99
CA LEU A 310 -4.89 -7.06 -22.07
C LEU A 310 -4.98 -8.50 -21.55
N ALA A 311 -4.02 -8.92 -20.73
CA ALA A 311 -4.00 -10.23 -20.12
C ALA A 311 -5.24 -10.44 -19.23
N LEU A 312 -5.52 -9.50 -18.33
CA LEU A 312 -6.67 -9.58 -17.45
C LEU A 312 -7.98 -9.50 -18.24
N ALA A 313 -8.07 -8.65 -19.26
CA ALA A 313 -9.22 -8.56 -20.17
C ALA A 313 -9.51 -9.91 -20.83
N SER A 314 -8.49 -10.58 -21.37
CA SER A 314 -8.66 -11.92 -21.97
C SER A 314 -9.13 -12.95 -20.95
N ARG A 315 -8.48 -13.02 -19.78
CA ARG A 315 -8.80 -14.01 -18.74
C ARG A 315 -10.18 -13.82 -18.10
N THR A 316 -10.67 -12.59 -18.06
CA THR A 316 -11.95 -12.24 -17.43
C THR A 316 -13.06 -11.94 -18.43
N LYS A 317 -12.77 -11.94 -19.73
CA LYS A 317 -13.68 -11.52 -20.81
C LYS A 317 -14.20 -10.08 -20.68
N LEU A 318 -13.58 -9.25 -19.84
CA LEU A 318 -13.89 -7.82 -19.75
C LEU A 318 -13.33 -7.08 -20.97
N ALA A 319 -13.98 -5.98 -21.35
CA ALA A 319 -13.46 -5.13 -22.40
C ALA A 319 -12.27 -4.31 -21.88
N VAL A 320 -11.28 -4.01 -22.73
CA VAL A 320 -10.10 -3.22 -22.34
C VAL A 320 -10.47 -1.83 -21.81
N LYS A 321 -11.62 -1.27 -22.24
CA LYS A 321 -12.18 0.00 -21.72
C LYS A 321 -12.67 -0.06 -20.27
N ASP A 322 -12.87 -1.25 -19.72
CA ASP A 322 -13.31 -1.46 -18.33
C ASP A 322 -12.16 -1.33 -17.33
N PHE A 323 -10.93 -1.12 -17.83
CA PHE A 323 -9.73 -0.98 -17.03
C PHE A 323 -9.20 0.46 -17.01
N LYS A 324 -8.59 0.83 -15.89
CA LYS A 324 -7.73 2.01 -15.77
C LYS A 324 -6.41 1.60 -15.14
N CYS A 325 -5.31 1.97 -15.78
CA CYS A 325 -3.98 1.60 -15.33
C CYS A 325 -3.30 2.77 -14.64
N ALA A 326 -2.50 2.49 -13.62
CA ALA A 326 -1.72 3.50 -12.93
C ALA A 326 -0.40 2.97 -12.36
N TRP A 327 0.61 3.82 -12.32
CA TRP A 327 1.80 3.58 -11.53
C TRP A 327 2.07 4.75 -10.58
N PHE A 328 2.64 4.46 -9.43
CA PHE A 328 2.69 5.41 -8.34
C PHE A 328 3.77 5.12 -7.31
N ASP A 329 4.10 6.15 -6.54
CA ASP A 329 4.83 6.08 -5.27
C ASP A 329 4.18 7.02 -4.23
N GLU A 330 4.86 7.32 -3.14
CA GLU A 330 4.35 8.24 -2.11
C GLU A 330 4.24 9.70 -2.59
N LYS A 331 4.82 10.06 -3.74
CA LYS A 331 4.90 11.45 -4.24
C LYS A 331 4.21 11.67 -5.58
N SER A 332 4.08 10.66 -6.41
CA SER A 332 3.57 10.78 -7.77
C SER A 332 2.58 9.66 -8.08
N TYR A 333 1.49 10.01 -8.76
CA TYR A 333 0.51 9.07 -9.29
C TYR A 333 0.21 9.44 -10.73
N PHE A 334 0.39 8.50 -11.63
CA PHE A 334 0.07 8.65 -13.05
C PHE A 334 -0.97 7.61 -13.43
N GLU A 335 -2.02 8.02 -14.15
CA GLU A 335 -3.03 7.10 -14.68
C GLU A 335 -3.29 7.32 -16.16
N PHE A 336 -3.75 6.26 -16.82
CA PHE A 336 -4.18 6.26 -18.21
C PHE A 336 -5.20 5.16 -18.48
N TYR A 337 -5.89 5.26 -19.61
CA TYR A 337 -6.77 4.20 -20.11
C TYR A 337 -5.96 3.29 -21.05
N PRO A 338 -5.79 1.99 -20.73
CA PRO A 338 -4.95 1.09 -21.51
C PRO A 338 -5.45 0.93 -22.94
N LEU A 339 -6.77 1.01 -23.19
CA LEU A 339 -7.34 0.95 -24.53
C LEU A 339 -6.73 2.01 -25.46
N HIS A 340 -6.48 3.23 -24.98
CA HIS A 340 -5.92 4.31 -25.81
C HIS A 340 -4.49 4.01 -26.26
N ALA A 341 -3.76 3.15 -25.54
CA ALA A 341 -2.41 2.77 -25.89
C ALA A 341 -2.35 1.73 -27.03
N VAL A 342 -3.47 1.09 -27.34
CA VAL A 342 -3.53 -0.08 -28.23
C VAL A 342 -4.66 -0.05 -29.23
N TYR A 343 -5.48 1.01 -29.26
CA TYR A 343 -6.62 1.09 -30.15
C TYR A 343 -6.80 2.52 -30.65
N GLN A 344 -6.66 2.71 -31.97
CA GLN A 344 -7.00 3.97 -32.62
C GLN A 344 -8.51 4.00 -32.83
N LYS A 345 -9.16 5.08 -32.38
CA LYS A 345 -10.56 5.31 -32.78
C LYS A 345 -10.58 5.50 -34.30
N PRO A 346 -11.46 4.79 -35.02
CA PRO A 346 -11.62 4.97 -36.45
C PRO A 346 -12.04 6.40 -36.81
#